data_AF-A0A1Q8BBI2-F1
#
_entry.id   AF-A0A1Q8BBI2-F1
#
_cell.length_a   1.000
_cell.length_b   1.000
_cell.length_c   1.000
_cell.angle_alpha   90.00
_cell.angle_beta   90.00
_cell.angle_gamma   90.00
#
_symmetry.space_group_name_H-M   'P 1'
#
loop_
_entity.id
_entity.type
_entity.pdbx_description
1 polymer ?
#
loop_
_entity_poly.entity_id
_entity_poly.type
_entity_poly.pdbx_seq_one_letter_code
_entity_poly.pdbx_strand_id
1 'polypeptide(L)'
;MASTFEFLRSREWIITRRVMLIGIIVVLGIRQYGGQFAALLKRPNPLRDIVITRAEFRPELPGARPAWIIGLRNNSDKFTYDQIQVEAAYLDEEGTALEMDKLTIRQKLPPGDEKLIGSVDFKTRGAAKRGKLKIVGATTVE
;
A
#
# COMPACT_ATOMS: atom_id res chain seq x y z
N MET A 1 -53.96 -38.14 -8.42
CA MET A 1 -52.90 -37.17 -8.08
C MET A 1 -52.11 -37.69 -6.87
N ALA A 2 -51.18 -38.64 -7.06
CA ALA A 2 -50.38 -39.22 -5.96
C ALA A 2 -48.88 -39.34 -6.30
N SER A 3 -48.50 -39.06 -7.55
CA SER A 3 -47.14 -39.26 -8.07
C SER A 3 -46.17 -38.12 -7.72
N THR A 4 -46.66 -36.92 -7.39
CA THR A 4 -45.81 -35.76 -7.07
C THR A 4 -45.21 -35.81 -5.67
N PHE A 5 -45.85 -36.47 -4.71
CA PHE A 5 -45.34 -36.58 -3.34
C PHE A 5 -44.31 -37.71 -3.14
N GLU A 6 -44.33 -38.77 -3.95
CA GLU A 6 -43.35 -39.86 -3.85
C GLU A 6 -41.96 -39.46 -4.37
N PHE A 7 -41.90 -38.62 -5.41
CA PHE A 7 -40.63 -38.09 -5.92
C PHE A 7 -39.86 -37.29 -4.85
N LEU A 8 -40.58 -36.50 -4.04
CA LEU A 8 -40.04 -35.72 -2.92
C LEU A 8 -39.50 -36.57 -1.77
N ARG A 9 -39.82 -37.86 -1.72
CA ARG A 9 -39.35 -38.82 -0.70
C ARG A 9 -38.29 -39.78 -1.23
N SER A 10 -37.98 -39.71 -2.53
CA SER A 10 -36.92 -40.50 -3.15
C SER A 10 -35.55 -40.16 -2.55
N ARG A 11 -34.69 -41.17 -2.42
CA ARG A 11 -33.32 -40.99 -1.92
C ARG A 11 -32.54 -39.96 -2.76
N GLU A 12 -32.78 -39.94 -4.07
CA GLU A 12 -32.15 -39.03 -5.02
C GLU A 12 -32.53 -37.57 -4.76
N TRP A 13 -33.82 -37.29 -4.49
CA TRP A 13 -34.26 -35.94 -4.15
C TRP A 13 -33.65 -35.42 -2.84
N ILE A 14 -33.54 -36.28 -1.83
CA ILE A 14 -32.92 -35.93 -0.55
C ILE A 14 -31.44 -35.60 -0.73
N ILE A 15 -30.72 -36.38 -1.55
CA ILE A 15 -29.31 -36.16 -1.86
C ILE A 15 -29.13 -34.84 -2.62
N THR A 16 -29.90 -34.61 -3.69
CA THR A 16 -29.82 -33.37 -4.48
C THR A 16 -30.11 -32.14 -3.64
N ARG A 17 -31.14 -32.17 -2.78
CA ARG A 17 -31.45 -31.06 -1.87
C ARG A 17 -30.32 -30.78 -0.88
N ARG A 18 -29.67 -31.82 -0.35
CA ARG A 18 -28.54 -31.66 0.58
C ARG A 18 -27.33 -31.06 -0.11
N VAL A 19 -27.00 -31.51 -1.32
CA VAL A 19 -25.90 -30.94 -2.11
C VAL A 19 -26.19 -29.47 -2.46
N MET A 20 -27.43 -29.16 -2.85
CA MET A 20 -27.83 -27.78 -3.13
C MET A 20 -27.72 -26.88 -1.90
N LEU A 21 -28.17 -27.36 -0.73
CA LEU A 21 -28.04 -26.63 0.54
C LEU A 21 -26.58 -26.42 0.93
N ILE A 22 -25.73 -27.44 0.79
CA ILE A 22 -24.29 -27.31 1.04
C ILE A 22 -23.68 -26.28 0.09
N GLY A 23 -24.01 -26.33 -1.19
CA GLY A 23 -23.55 -25.36 -2.19
C GLY A 23 -23.96 -23.93 -1.82
N ILE A 24 -25.22 -23.72 -1.41
CA ILE A 24 -25.72 -22.42 -0.96
C ILE A 24 -24.97 -21.94 0.29
N ILE A 25 -24.77 -22.82 1.28
CA ILE A 25 -24.04 -22.48 2.52
C ILE A 25 -22.60 -22.11 2.20
N VAL A 26 -21.93 -22.83 1.29
CA VAL A 26 -20.56 -22.53 0.86
C VAL A 26 -20.51 -21.17 0.14
N VAL A 27 -21.43 -20.90 -0.78
CA VAL A 27 -21.51 -19.62 -1.50
C VAL A 27 -21.77 -18.46 -0.53
N LEU A 28 -22.70 -18.62 0.42
CA LEU A 28 -22.97 -17.62 1.44
C LEU A 28 -21.78 -17.42 2.38
N GLY A 29 -21.10 -18.50 2.78
CA GLY A 29 -19.89 -18.45 3.59
C GLY A 29 -18.76 -17.69 2.89
N ILE A 30 -18.50 -17.97 1.61
CA ILE A 30 -17.49 -17.25 0.82
C ILE A 30 -17.91 -15.78 0.63
N ARG A 31 -19.18 -15.50 0.35
CA ARG A 31 -19.66 -14.13 0.16
C ARG A 31 -19.58 -13.31 1.44
N GLN A 32 -19.87 -13.90 2.58
CA GLN A 32 -19.89 -13.21 3.87
C GLN A 32 -18.50 -13.09 4.51
N TYR A 33 -17.66 -14.12 4.40
CA TYR A 33 -16.37 -14.19 5.07
C TYR A 33 -15.16 -14.08 4.13
N GLY A 34 -15.35 -14.13 2.81
CA GLY A 34 -14.27 -14.10 1.82
C GLY A 34 -13.37 -12.87 1.93
N GLY A 35 -13.93 -11.72 2.30
CA GLY A 35 -13.14 -10.50 2.55
C GLY A 35 -12.19 -10.62 3.76
N GLN A 36 -12.59 -11.36 4.79
CA GLN A 36 -11.76 -11.60 5.98
C GLN A 36 -10.61 -12.57 5.69
N PHE A 37 -10.87 -13.61 4.89
CA PHE A 37 -9.82 -14.50 4.39
C PHE A 37 -8.83 -13.78 3.48
N ALA A 38 -9.30 -12.87 2.63
CA ALA A 38 -8.44 -12.03 1.80
C ALA A 38 -7.57 -11.07 2.65
N ALA A 39 -8.13 -10.51 3.73
CA ALA A 39 -7.37 -9.66 4.66
C ALA A 39 -6.29 -10.44 5.44
N LEU A 40 -6.56 -11.70 5.80
CA LEU A 40 -5.57 -12.61 6.41
C LEU A 40 -4.40 -12.93 5.47
N LEU A 41 -4.68 -13.06 4.17
CA LEU A 41 -3.68 -13.33 3.13
C LEU A 41 -2.97 -12.08 2.59
N LYS A 42 -3.33 -10.88 3.05
CA LYS A 42 -2.72 -9.62 2.60
C LYS A 42 -1.24 -9.64 2.96
N ARG A 43 -0.37 -9.74 1.95
CA ARG A 43 1.09 -9.64 2.10
C ARG A 43 1.48 -8.17 2.26
N PRO A 44 2.55 -7.86 3.01
CA PRO A 44 3.06 -6.49 3.10
C PRO A 44 3.47 -6.01 1.70
N ASN A 45 2.94 -4.86 1.28
CA ASN A 45 3.34 -4.24 0.02
C ASN A 45 3.62 -2.75 0.22
N PRO A 46 4.88 -2.38 0.51
CA PRO A 46 5.23 -1.00 0.87
C PRO A 46 4.93 0.00 -0.25
N LEU A 47 5.00 -0.40 -1.52
CA LEU A 47 4.70 0.47 -2.67
C LEU A 47 3.22 0.84 -2.76
N ARG A 48 2.34 0.00 -2.22
CA ARG A 48 0.89 0.22 -2.21
C ARG A 48 0.43 0.83 -0.89
N ASP A 49 1.08 0.42 0.20
CA ASP A 49 0.68 0.76 1.55
C ASP A 49 1.23 2.13 1.99
N ILE A 50 2.42 2.53 1.54
CA ILE A 50 3.00 3.83 1.87
C ILE A 50 2.64 4.85 0.79
N VAL A 51 2.12 6.00 1.21
CA VAL A 51 1.77 7.12 0.33
C VAL A 51 2.54 8.37 0.75
N ILE A 52 3.06 9.08 -0.25
CA ILE A 52 3.65 10.40 -0.04
C ILE A 52 2.50 11.41 0.05
N THR A 53 2.24 11.95 1.23
CA THR A 53 1.20 12.98 1.45
C THR A 53 1.70 14.36 1.11
N ARG A 54 3.00 14.61 1.32
CA ARG A 54 3.64 15.89 1.02
C ARG A 54 5.04 15.65 0.48
N ALA A 55 5.41 16.37 -0.58
CA ALA A 55 6.76 16.39 -1.11
C ALA A 55 7.09 17.83 -1.49
N GLU A 56 7.94 18.47 -0.70
CA GLU A 56 8.42 19.82 -0.95
C GLU A 56 9.94 19.80 -1.01
N PHE A 57 10.46 20.14 -2.18
CA PHE A 57 11.89 20.37 -2.36
C PHE A 57 12.19 21.83 -2.09
N ARG A 58 13.09 22.09 -1.14
CA ARG A 58 13.63 23.42 -0.88
C ARG A 58 14.98 23.52 -1.57
N PRO A 59 15.08 24.34 -2.64
CA PRO A 59 16.33 24.51 -3.36
C PRO A 59 17.37 25.17 -2.47
N GLU A 60 18.63 25.01 -2.87
CA GLU A 60 19.78 25.64 -2.23
C GLU A 60 19.62 27.16 -2.26
N LEU A 61 19.52 27.77 -1.08
CA LEU A 61 19.54 29.22 -0.90
C LEU A 61 20.97 29.65 -0.50
N PRO A 62 21.38 30.91 -0.74
CA PRO A 62 22.70 31.38 -0.34
C PRO A 62 22.93 31.14 1.17
N GLY A 63 23.84 30.22 1.50
CA GLY A 63 24.17 29.84 2.89
C GLY A 63 23.33 28.70 3.50
N ALA A 64 22.39 28.10 2.76
CA ALA A 64 21.56 26.99 3.24
C ALA A 64 21.59 25.80 2.28
N ARG A 65 21.76 24.59 2.85
CA ARG A 65 21.75 23.35 2.09
C ARG A 65 20.35 23.02 1.56
N PRO A 66 20.23 22.37 0.40
CA PRO A 66 18.95 21.89 -0.08
C PRO A 66 18.32 20.92 0.92
N ALA A 67 17.00 20.96 1.03
CA ALA A 67 16.27 20.13 1.98
C ALA A 67 14.98 19.60 1.38
N TRP A 68 14.66 18.36 1.71
CA TRP A 68 13.41 17.71 1.38
C TRP A 68 12.51 17.67 2.59
N ILE A 69 11.28 18.15 2.43
CA ILE A 69 10.20 17.94 3.39
C ILE A 69 9.27 16.89 2.80
N ILE A 70 9.22 15.73 3.44
CA ILE A 70 8.53 14.53 2.97
C ILE A 70 7.49 14.13 4.00
N GLY A 71 6.22 14.20 3.65
CA GLY A 71 5.12 13.59 4.39
C GLY A 71 4.91 12.17 3.89
N LEU A 72 5.04 11.20 4.78
CA LEU A 72 4.77 9.78 4.49
C LEU A 72 3.63 9.30 5.38
N ARG A 73 2.66 8.63 4.77
CA ARG A 73 1.55 7.98 5.48
C ARG A 73 1.51 6.51 5.17
N ASN A 74 1.29 5.70 6.20
CA ASN A 74 1.06 4.27 6.04
C ASN A 74 -0.44 3.98 6.05
N ASN A 75 -0.97 3.57 4.90
CA ASN A 75 -2.36 3.14 4.73
C ASN A 75 -2.55 1.64 5.00
N SER A 76 -1.52 0.92 5.43
CA SER A 76 -1.69 -0.42 5.97
C SER A 76 -2.31 -0.34 7.36
N ASP A 77 -3.24 -1.24 7.64
CA ASP A 77 -3.87 -1.39 8.95
C ASP A 77 -3.13 -2.43 9.82
N LYS A 78 -2.11 -3.10 9.25
CA LYS A 78 -1.48 -4.28 9.86
C LYS A 78 0.04 -4.22 9.92
N PHE A 79 0.69 -3.59 8.95
CA PHE A 79 2.14 -3.67 8.78
C PHE A 79 2.81 -2.36 9.17
N THR A 80 3.85 -2.44 10.00
CA THR A 80 4.77 -1.32 10.25
C THR A 80 5.90 -1.37 9.23
N TYR A 81 6.25 -0.22 8.67
CA TYR A 81 7.38 -0.11 7.75
C TYR A 81 8.53 0.68 8.37
N ASP A 82 9.75 0.33 8.00
CA ASP A 82 10.98 1.05 8.33
C ASP A 82 11.91 1.03 7.11
N GLN A 83 13.01 1.80 7.16
CA GLN A 83 14.00 1.92 6.09
C GLN A 83 13.35 2.18 4.72
N ILE A 84 12.50 3.20 4.67
CA ILE A 84 11.75 3.54 3.46
C ILE A 84 12.73 4.10 2.42
N GLN A 85 12.88 3.39 1.31
CA GLN A 85 13.72 3.77 0.19
C GLN A 85 12.91 4.64 -0.75
N VAL A 86 13.38 5.87 -0.96
CA VAL A 86 12.80 6.82 -1.90
C VAL A 86 13.84 7.25 -2.92
N GLU A 87 13.40 7.37 -4.16
CA GLU A 87 14.18 7.91 -5.25
C GLU A 87 13.78 9.37 -5.43
N ALA A 88 14.76 10.25 -5.30
CA ALA A 88 14.63 11.69 -5.49
C ALA A 88 15.18 12.08 -6.85
N ALA A 89 14.31 12.56 -7.73
CA ALA A 89 14.68 13.17 -8.99
C ALA A 89 14.76 14.69 -8.80
N TYR A 90 15.94 15.25 -9.07
CA TYR A 90 16.21 16.69 -9.03
C TYR A 90 16.00 17.26 -10.42
N LEU A 91 15.18 18.31 -10.51
CA LEU A 91 14.72 18.88 -11.77
C LEU A 91 15.16 20.33 -11.87
N ASP A 92 15.48 20.77 -13.08
CA ASP A 92 15.65 22.19 -13.41
C ASP A 92 14.30 22.92 -13.49
N GLU A 93 14.31 24.19 -13.90
CA GLU A 93 13.08 24.99 -14.08
C GLU A 93 12.17 24.44 -15.19
N GLU A 94 12.77 23.85 -16.21
CA GLU A 94 12.11 23.28 -17.39
C GLU A 94 11.50 21.90 -17.11
N GLY A 95 11.85 21.29 -15.97
CA GLY A 95 11.38 19.98 -15.54
C GLY A 95 12.22 18.82 -16.06
N THR A 96 13.42 19.08 -16.59
CA THR A 96 14.39 18.07 -17.00
C THR A 96 15.10 17.50 -15.78
N ALA A 97 15.23 16.17 -15.73
CA ALA A 97 15.94 15.50 -14.65
C ALA A 97 17.45 15.75 -14.77
N LEU A 98 17.99 16.50 -13.80
CA LEU A 98 19.42 16.75 -13.68
C LEU A 98 20.14 15.57 -13.03
N GLU A 99 19.53 15.03 -11.97
CA GLU A 99 20.10 13.92 -11.20
C GLU A 99 18.99 13.09 -10.55
N MET A 100 19.26 11.80 -10.37
CA MET A 100 18.43 10.90 -9.57
C MET A 100 19.28 10.32 -8.45
N ASP A 101 18.76 10.37 -7.23
CA ASP A 101 19.45 9.88 -6.03
C ASP A 101 18.53 8.97 -5.22
N LYS A 102 19.13 8.05 -4.47
CA LYS A 102 18.40 7.11 -3.61
C LYS A 102 18.61 7.48 -2.16
N LEU A 103 17.53 7.89 -1.51
CA LEU A 103 17.49 8.24 -0.10
C LEU A 103 16.86 7.09 0.68
N THR A 104 17.45 6.75 1.83
CA THR A 104 16.86 5.78 2.76
C THR A 104 16.44 6.50 4.03
N ILE A 105 15.14 6.49 4.30
CA ILE A 105 14.53 7.10 5.47
C ILE A 105 14.38 6.03 6.56
N ARG A 106 15.23 6.11 7.58
CA ARG A 106 15.20 5.19 8.73
C ARG A 106 14.24 5.70 9.79
N GLN A 107 12.95 5.67 9.48
CA GLN A 107 11.91 6.03 10.43
C GLN A 107 10.78 5.01 10.38
N LYS A 108 10.46 4.45 11.54
CA LYS A 108 9.31 3.56 11.71
C LYS A 108 8.03 4.31 11.41
N LEU A 109 7.19 3.72 10.57
CA LEU A 109 5.88 4.23 10.18
C LEU A 109 4.81 3.17 10.54
N PRO A 110 4.22 3.27 11.74
CA PRO A 110 3.17 2.38 12.21
C PRO A 110 1.94 2.36 11.29
N PRO A 111 1.08 1.32 11.39
CA PRO A 111 -0.18 1.25 10.66
C PRO A 111 -1.05 2.49 10.90
N GLY A 112 -1.56 3.10 9.83
CA GLY A 112 -2.41 4.30 9.88
C GLY A 112 -1.70 5.62 10.20
N ASP A 113 -0.41 5.59 10.56
CA ASP A 113 0.34 6.77 11.02
C ASP A 113 0.83 7.64 9.86
N GLU A 114 0.99 8.93 10.13
CA GLU A 114 1.56 9.91 9.20
C GLU A 114 2.73 10.63 9.85
N LYS A 115 3.86 10.69 9.14
CA LYS A 115 5.08 11.36 9.61
C LYS A 115 5.59 12.35 8.59
N LEU A 116 5.97 13.52 9.10
CA LEU A 116 6.68 14.54 8.35
C LEU A 116 8.18 14.41 8.64
N ILE A 117 8.95 14.13 7.60
CA ILE A 117 10.40 13.95 7.64
C ILE A 117 11.06 15.10 6.91
N GLY A 118 11.98 15.78 7.59
CA GLY A 118 12.96 16.65 6.95
C GLY A 118 14.22 15.85 6.64
N SER A 119 14.57 15.68 5.38
CA SER A 119 15.87 15.14 4.96
C SER A 119 16.71 16.28 4.41
N VAL A 120 17.78 16.64 5.13
CA VAL A 120 18.76 17.61 4.64
C VAL A 120 19.63 16.90 3.60
N ASP A 121 19.64 17.43 2.39
CA ASP A 121 20.50 16.93 1.34
C ASP A 121 21.90 17.54 1.53
N PHE A 122 22.91 16.69 1.62
CA PHE A 122 24.29 17.10 1.88
C PHE A 122 25.04 17.44 0.59
N LYS A 123 24.45 17.15 -0.58
CA LYS A 123 25.04 17.45 -1.88
C LYS A 123 24.43 18.73 -2.44
N THR A 124 25.31 19.69 -2.77
CA THR A 124 24.89 20.92 -3.43
C THR A 124 24.56 20.60 -4.89
N ARG A 125 23.40 21.08 -5.32
CA ARG A 125 22.83 20.81 -6.65
C ARG A 125 22.31 22.15 -7.16
N GLY A 126 23.24 23.07 -7.43
CA GLY A 126 22.97 24.50 -7.64
C GLY A 126 21.99 24.84 -8.77
N ALA A 127 21.72 23.90 -9.69
CA ALA A 127 20.73 24.07 -10.76
C ALA A 127 19.35 23.44 -10.43
N ALA A 128 19.23 22.66 -9.37
CA ALA A 128 17.97 22.03 -8.98
C ALA A 128 17.03 23.06 -8.36
N LYS A 129 15.88 23.29 -8.99
CA LYS A 129 14.83 24.20 -8.51
C LYS A 129 13.58 23.45 -8.06
N ARG A 130 13.38 22.25 -8.59
CA ARG A 130 12.23 21.39 -8.29
C ARG A 130 12.71 19.97 -8.04
N GLY A 131 11.83 19.15 -7.49
CA GLY A 131 12.10 17.73 -7.39
C GLY A 131 10.84 16.89 -7.36
N LYS A 132 11.00 15.60 -7.70
CA LYS A 132 9.98 14.57 -7.55
C LYS A 132 10.52 13.44 -6.67
N LEU A 133 9.66 12.91 -5.82
CA LEU A 133 9.96 11.74 -4.99
C LEU A 133 9.14 10.55 -5.44
N LYS A 134 9.76 9.37 -5.42
CA LYS A 134 9.09 8.11 -5.71
C LYS A 134 9.51 7.07 -4.67
N ILE A 135 8.55 6.34 -4.12
CA ILE A 135 8.86 5.23 -3.22
C ILE A 135 9.34 4.05 -4.06
N VAL A 136 10.45 3.45 -3.66
CA VAL A 136 11.07 2.30 -4.34
C VAL A 136 10.90 1.03 -3.50
N GLY A 137 10.85 1.16 -2.18
CA GLY A 137 10.61 0.04 -1.29
C GLY A 137 10.64 0.46 0.17
N ALA A 138 10.36 -0.49 1.05
CA ALA A 138 10.58 -0.36 2.49
C ALA A 138 10.72 -1.75 3.10
N THR A 139 11.36 -1.80 4.28
CA THR A 139 11.48 -3.03 5.06
C THR A 139 10.27 -3.11 5.99
N THR A 140 9.62 -4.27 6.06
CA THR A 140 8.56 -4.50 7.07
C THR A 140 9.22 -4.85 8.38
N VAL A 141 8.77 -4.24 9.47
CA VAL A 141 9.22 -4.54 10.83
C VAL A 141 8.04 -5.06 11.64
N GLU A 142 8.28 -6.13 12.40
CA GLU A 142 7.32 -6.69 13.37
C GLU A 142 7.23 -5.84 14.65
#